data_AF-A0A349DJY9-F1
#
_entry.id   AF-A0A349DJY9-F1
#
_cell.length_a   1.000
_cell.length_b   1.000
_cell.length_c   1.000
_cell.angle_alpha   90.00
_cell.angle_beta   90.00
_cell.angle_gamma   90.00
#
_symmetry.space_group_name_H-M   'P 1'
#
loop_
_entity.id
_entity.type
_entity.pdbx_description
1 polymer ?
#
loop_
_entity_poly.entity_id
_entity_poly.type
_entity_poly.pdbx_seq_one_letter_code
_entity_poly.pdbx_strand_id
1 'polypeptide(L)'
;MKQEFKHQIYYTLLIIVSFTLPFDQKYSSFCVILLGVWHIVTFQIVNIKKYISNTYFLLLSSLFIALMASLLYTKDLDNGFFNLEKYLGLIIFPIIIFSGPPIPKSVFNKILNSFLASCFIACLFCLIYAFSRNLLFNNLSSIVGRYYGTNLTNILDTSHVYLGIYLLFCLAILYHKLSQKLTVANILLFLYFVALLVLNAAKMAIIALTLLSIFNITVSTAKPLFKIGILASILTITSLLIIFTPTFSRFERLLKQENFASGDNYYDDIGVRVSILKCTIESYTRTPLLIGNGIGDGQNTLDKTYEKNGYLSLSRMNSHNQYLYFIITIGLIGLVVFVKTLVYLFEKAWKDKNILYINLILIIALSALTEAILESNKGIIFYSFFQSLFAFHFFCAPNNKPAEKNVSQLLPPKLVLNSVFLVMFVGIIVVQMYPKFLFIYRQHQAFQPLQMTHQEMIEKRIADFKKIKIALEKYKKINKNYPVSGWSAVKCSFGTSRREWIPGLAPEFIDVLPVDPRYSNQPDQHYIYFSNGRDYKVFASLTQKDIPYIKKHYPQLIDPTRPSYAYGIWSNLGKNF
;
A
#
# COMPACT_ATOMS: atom_id res chain seq x y z
N MET A 1 -7.48 -6.03 -39.75
CA MET A 1 -8.30 -6.09 -38.52
C MET A 1 -9.38 -5.01 -38.59
N LYS A 2 -10.68 -5.35 -38.47
CA LYS A 2 -11.78 -4.37 -38.51
C LYS A 2 -11.61 -3.34 -37.38
N GLN A 3 -11.93 -2.06 -37.65
CA GLN A 3 -11.78 -0.95 -36.70
C GLN A 3 -12.56 -1.19 -35.39
N GLU A 4 -13.72 -1.83 -35.48
CA GLU A 4 -14.53 -2.22 -34.32
C GLU A 4 -13.79 -3.15 -33.36
N PHE A 5 -13.09 -4.16 -33.90
CA PHE A 5 -12.32 -5.11 -33.09
C PHE A 5 -11.15 -4.42 -32.38
N LYS A 6 -10.51 -3.44 -33.03
CA LYS A 6 -9.46 -2.60 -32.40
C LYS A 6 -10.00 -1.86 -31.18
N HIS A 7 -11.18 -1.24 -31.31
CA HIS A 7 -11.84 -0.51 -30.24
C HIS A 7 -12.29 -1.44 -29.10
N GLN A 8 -12.83 -2.61 -29.42
CA GLN A 8 -13.25 -3.60 -28.41
C GLN A 8 -12.08 -4.01 -27.49
N ILE A 9 -10.91 -4.31 -28.06
CA ILE A 9 -9.72 -4.68 -27.27
C ILE A 9 -9.23 -3.50 -26.43
N TYR A 10 -9.17 -2.29 -27.01
CA TYR A 10 -8.80 -1.08 -26.29
C TYR A 10 -9.70 -0.84 -25.07
N TYR A 11 -11.03 -0.88 -25.23
CA TYR A 11 -11.96 -0.72 -24.11
C TYR A 11 -11.85 -1.86 -23.09
N THR A 12 -11.59 -3.07 -23.54
CA THR A 12 -11.36 -4.23 -22.65
C THR A 12 -10.12 -4.00 -21.79
N LEU A 13 -9.01 -3.53 -22.37
CA LEU A 13 -7.79 -3.24 -21.64
C LEU A 13 -7.96 -2.10 -20.62
N LEU A 14 -8.71 -1.03 -20.96
CA LEU A 14 -9.06 0.02 -19.99
C LEU A 14 -9.87 -0.52 -18.80
N ILE A 15 -10.84 -1.40 -19.07
CA ILE A 15 -11.65 -2.05 -18.04
C ILE A 15 -10.76 -2.93 -17.14
N ILE A 16 -9.86 -3.71 -17.73
CA ILE A 16 -8.93 -4.58 -17.00
C ILE A 16 -7.97 -3.79 -16.12
N VAL A 17 -7.37 -2.70 -16.63
CA VAL A 17 -6.47 -1.84 -15.84
C VAL A 17 -7.19 -1.40 -14.55
N SER A 18 -8.43 -0.95 -14.68
CA SER A 18 -9.26 -0.57 -13.54
C SER A 18 -9.54 -1.73 -12.58
N PHE A 19 -9.73 -2.96 -13.08
CA PHE A 19 -9.95 -4.15 -12.25
C PHE A 19 -8.71 -4.56 -11.44
N THR A 20 -7.52 -4.33 -12.00
CA THR A 20 -6.26 -4.78 -11.35
C THR A 20 -5.74 -3.87 -10.25
N LEU A 21 -6.21 -2.62 -10.20
CA LEU A 21 -5.71 -1.59 -9.28
C LEU A 21 -5.63 -2.00 -7.78
N PRO A 22 -6.62 -2.70 -7.19
CA PRO A 22 -6.55 -3.05 -5.77
C PRO A 22 -5.61 -4.22 -5.45
N PHE A 23 -5.17 -5.00 -6.44
CA PHE A 23 -4.32 -6.18 -6.27
C PHE A 23 -2.82 -5.83 -6.33
N ASP A 24 -1.93 -6.83 -6.40
CA ASP A 24 -0.48 -6.61 -6.52
C ASP A 24 -0.16 -5.68 -7.71
N GLN A 25 0.77 -4.73 -7.50
CA GLN A 25 1.20 -3.77 -8.51
C GLN A 25 1.70 -4.41 -9.81
N LYS A 26 2.17 -5.66 -9.76
CA LYS A 26 2.62 -6.42 -10.95
C LYS A 26 1.48 -6.61 -11.95
N TYR A 27 0.25 -6.86 -11.47
CA TYR A 27 -0.91 -7.03 -12.34
C TYR A 27 -1.26 -5.74 -13.05
N SER A 28 -1.36 -4.63 -12.30
CA SER A 28 -1.67 -3.32 -12.90
C SER A 28 -0.59 -2.87 -13.88
N SER A 29 0.69 -3.06 -13.53
CA SER A 29 1.80 -2.71 -14.41
C SER A 29 1.80 -3.52 -15.70
N PHE A 30 1.56 -4.84 -15.63
CA PHE A 30 1.44 -5.71 -16.80
C PHE A 30 0.27 -5.27 -17.71
N CYS A 31 -0.89 -4.97 -17.13
CA CYS A 31 -2.05 -4.52 -17.90
C CYS A 31 -1.84 -3.14 -18.54
N VAL A 32 -1.11 -2.24 -17.89
CA VAL A 32 -0.72 -0.94 -18.46
C VAL A 32 0.26 -1.12 -19.62
N ILE A 33 1.24 -2.02 -19.50
CA ILE A 33 2.17 -2.35 -20.60
C ILE A 33 1.39 -2.92 -21.78
N LEU A 34 0.49 -3.88 -21.55
CA LEU A 34 -0.35 -4.44 -22.61
C LEU A 34 -1.22 -3.37 -23.29
N LEU A 35 -1.81 -2.46 -22.51
CA LEU A 35 -2.58 -1.33 -23.05
C LEU A 35 -1.70 -0.42 -23.90
N GLY A 36 -0.48 -0.09 -23.45
CA GLY A 36 0.47 0.73 -24.19
C GLY A 36 0.94 0.08 -25.49
N VAL A 37 1.33 -1.20 -25.45
CA VAL A 37 1.74 -1.97 -26.64
C VAL A 37 0.60 -2.06 -27.64
N TRP A 38 -0.61 -2.40 -27.18
CA TRP A 38 -1.80 -2.44 -28.02
C TRP A 38 -2.04 -1.09 -28.69
N HIS A 39 -1.93 -0.01 -27.92
CA HIS A 39 -2.13 1.35 -28.40
C HIS A 39 -1.14 1.71 -29.50
N ILE A 40 0.16 1.50 -29.29
CA ILE A 40 1.22 1.78 -30.27
C ILE A 40 1.01 0.99 -31.58
N VAL A 41 0.65 -0.29 -31.48
CA VAL A 41 0.48 -1.17 -32.65
C VAL A 41 -0.79 -0.80 -33.45
N THR A 42 -1.86 -0.38 -32.78
CA THR A 42 -3.17 -0.21 -33.43
C THR A 42 -3.53 1.22 -33.78
N PHE A 43 -3.18 2.17 -32.92
CA PHE A 43 -3.43 3.59 -33.06
C PHE A 43 -2.08 4.26 -33.30
N GLN A 44 -1.76 4.51 -34.57
CA GLN A 44 -0.65 5.39 -34.89
C GLN A 44 -0.92 6.75 -34.20
N ILE A 45 0.10 7.33 -33.57
CA ILE A 45 0.04 8.71 -33.06
C ILE A 45 0.11 9.65 -34.27
N VAL A 46 -0.94 9.64 -35.10
CA VAL A 46 -1.02 10.50 -36.27
C VAL A 46 -1.42 11.88 -35.79
N ASN A 47 -0.64 12.88 -36.19
CA ASN A 47 -0.90 14.29 -35.92
C ASN A 47 -0.70 14.72 -34.45
N ILE A 48 0.51 14.47 -33.92
CA ILE A 48 1.01 14.94 -32.61
C ILE A 48 0.60 16.38 -32.28
N LYS A 49 0.58 17.28 -33.29
CA LYS A 49 0.18 18.68 -33.15
C LYS A 49 -1.21 18.85 -32.52
N LYS A 50 -2.19 17.98 -32.85
CA LYS A 50 -3.54 18.01 -32.28
C LYS A 50 -3.55 17.72 -30.78
N TYR A 51 -2.69 16.80 -30.33
CA TYR A 51 -2.62 16.41 -28.92
C TYR A 51 -1.87 17.44 -28.08
N ILE A 52 -0.76 17.95 -28.60
CA ILE A 52 0.00 19.03 -27.96
C ILE A 52 -0.84 20.31 -27.87
N SER A 53 -1.79 20.54 -28.79
CA SER A 53 -2.73 21.67 -28.66
C SER A 53 -3.84 21.48 -27.61
N ASN A 54 -4.03 20.27 -27.07
CA ASN A 54 -5.09 20.01 -26.08
C ASN A 54 -4.63 20.40 -24.67
N THR A 55 -5.27 21.42 -24.10
CA THR A 55 -4.94 21.95 -22.77
C THR A 55 -4.98 20.89 -21.67
N TYR A 56 -5.93 19.95 -21.71
CA TYR A 56 -6.07 18.93 -20.67
C TYR A 56 -4.97 17.86 -20.78
N PHE A 57 -4.57 17.49 -22.01
CA PHE A 57 -3.43 16.60 -22.24
C PHE A 57 -2.13 17.23 -21.68
N LEU A 58 -1.88 18.50 -22.02
CA LEU A 58 -0.71 19.23 -21.52
C LEU A 58 -0.72 19.35 -20.01
N LEU A 59 -1.87 19.69 -19.42
CA LEU A 59 -2.01 19.86 -17.98
C LEU A 59 -1.71 18.55 -17.23
N LEU A 60 -2.30 17.43 -17.66
CA LEU A 60 -2.07 16.13 -17.02
C LEU A 60 -0.64 15.61 -17.23
N SER A 61 0.00 15.96 -18.34
CA SER A 61 1.39 15.58 -18.63
C SER A 61 2.42 16.54 -17.98
N SER A 62 1.99 17.74 -17.57
CA SER A 62 2.89 18.81 -17.09
C SER A 62 3.71 18.41 -15.86
N LEU A 63 3.12 17.60 -14.97
CA LEU A 63 3.83 17.12 -13.78
C LEU A 63 4.97 16.16 -14.15
N PHE A 64 4.76 15.26 -15.12
CA PHE A 64 5.83 14.40 -15.63
C PHE A 64 6.94 15.24 -16.30
N ILE A 65 6.56 16.27 -17.06
CA ILE A 65 7.52 17.17 -17.70
C ILE A 65 8.35 17.91 -16.65
N ALA A 66 7.75 18.38 -15.55
CA ALA A 66 8.47 19.02 -14.45
C ALA A 66 9.43 18.04 -13.76
N LEU A 67 9.00 16.81 -13.52
CA LEU A 67 9.85 15.73 -12.98
C LEU A 67 11.02 15.41 -13.92
N MET A 68 10.77 15.31 -15.22
CA MET A 68 11.81 15.07 -16.23
C MET A 68 12.80 16.24 -16.33
N ALA A 69 12.31 17.49 -16.31
CA ALA A 69 13.16 18.68 -16.29
C ALA A 69 14.06 18.74 -15.05
N SER A 70 13.63 18.12 -13.94
CA SER A 70 14.43 18.07 -12.72
C SER A 70 15.71 17.23 -12.82
N LEU A 71 15.81 16.38 -13.84
CA LEU A 71 17.06 15.65 -14.12
C LEU A 71 18.22 16.59 -14.49
N LEU A 72 17.93 17.79 -15.02
CA LEU A 72 18.95 18.76 -15.42
C LEU A 72 19.79 19.29 -14.25
N TYR A 73 19.27 19.24 -13.03
CA TYR A 73 19.97 19.69 -11.82
C TYR A 73 20.06 18.61 -10.73
N THR A 74 19.68 17.37 -11.07
CA THR A 74 19.87 16.19 -10.21
C THR A 74 21.35 15.77 -10.24
N LYS A 75 21.93 15.48 -9.09
CA LYS A 75 23.28 14.94 -8.91
C LYS A 75 23.31 13.42 -9.05
N ASP A 76 22.33 12.72 -8.48
CA ASP A 76 22.20 11.26 -8.58
C ASP A 76 21.32 10.86 -9.77
N LEU A 77 21.92 10.83 -10.97
CA LEU A 77 21.20 10.54 -12.22
C LEU A 77 20.66 9.12 -12.28
N ASP A 78 21.37 8.14 -11.71
CA ASP A 78 20.92 6.74 -11.70
C ASP A 78 19.61 6.61 -10.90
N ASN A 79 19.57 7.19 -9.69
CA ASN A 79 18.34 7.25 -8.91
C ASN A 79 17.28 8.13 -9.60
N GLY A 80 17.71 9.19 -10.29
CA GLY A 80 16.83 10.07 -11.06
C GLY A 80 16.06 9.33 -12.15
N PHE A 81 16.74 8.54 -13.00
CA PHE A 81 16.09 7.74 -14.04
C PHE A 81 15.21 6.63 -13.48
N PHE A 82 15.68 5.95 -12.42
CA PHE A 82 14.89 4.93 -11.73
C PHE A 82 13.57 5.51 -11.17
N ASN A 83 13.65 6.68 -10.54
CA ASN A 83 12.45 7.37 -10.06
C ASN A 83 11.58 7.87 -11.20
N LEU A 84 12.16 8.40 -12.29
CA LEU A 84 11.37 8.87 -13.43
C LEU A 84 10.56 7.73 -14.09
N GLU A 85 11.12 6.52 -14.17
CA GLU A 85 10.43 5.31 -14.67
C GLU A 85 9.12 5.05 -13.91
N LYS A 86 9.16 5.17 -12.58
CA LYS A 86 8.00 5.00 -11.70
C LYS A 86 6.87 5.98 -12.04
N TYR A 87 7.19 7.21 -12.48
CA TYR A 87 6.20 8.23 -12.87
C TYR A 87 5.73 8.15 -14.32
N LEU A 88 6.20 7.19 -15.14
CA LEU A 88 5.79 7.07 -16.54
C LEU A 88 4.27 7.00 -16.73
N GLY A 89 3.53 6.46 -15.75
CA GLY A 89 2.07 6.48 -15.75
C GLY A 89 1.47 7.88 -15.95
N LEU A 90 2.11 8.92 -15.40
CA LEU A 90 1.67 10.31 -15.52
C LEU A 90 1.63 10.81 -16.97
N ILE A 91 2.43 10.26 -17.88
CA ILE A 91 2.41 10.63 -19.31
C ILE A 91 1.80 9.53 -20.20
N ILE A 92 1.97 8.26 -19.84
CA ILE A 92 1.43 7.11 -20.60
C ILE A 92 -0.10 7.19 -20.69
N PHE A 93 -0.81 7.46 -19.59
CA PHE A 93 -2.28 7.51 -19.62
C PHE A 93 -2.84 8.69 -20.41
N PRO A 94 -2.33 9.93 -20.25
CA PRO A 94 -2.71 11.03 -21.14
C PRO A 94 -2.47 10.69 -22.62
N ILE A 95 -1.33 10.11 -22.98
CA ILE A 95 -1.05 9.73 -24.38
C ILE A 95 -2.09 8.72 -24.87
N ILE A 96 -2.25 7.60 -24.17
CA ILE A 96 -3.14 6.51 -24.59
C ILE A 96 -4.59 6.99 -24.70
N ILE A 97 -5.09 7.72 -23.69
CA ILE A 97 -6.50 8.10 -23.63
C ILE A 97 -6.82 9.22 -24.63
N PHE A 98 -5.97 10.24 -24.74
CA PHE A 98 -6.27 11.39 -25.62
C PHE A 98 -6.01 11.10 -27.10
N SER A 99 -5.12 10.15 -27.42
CA SER A 99 -4.91 9.69 -28.79
C SER A 99 -5.75 8.47 -29.17
N GLY A 100 -6.45 7.87 -28.21
CA GLY A 100 -7.35 6.75 -28.42
C GLY A 100 -8.73 7.15 -28.97
N PRO A 101 -9.60 6.15 -29.26
CA PRO A 101 -10.97 6.39 -29.68
C PRO A 101 -11.81 7.04 -28.56
N PRO A 102 -12.88 7.78 -28.92
CA PRO A 102 -13.77 8.40 -27.94
C PRO A 102 -14.38 7.34 -27.02
N ILE A 103 -14.44 7.60 -25.71
CA ILE A 103 -14.91 6.63 -24.71
C ILE A 103 -16.42 6.80 -24.50
N PRO A 104 -17.26 5.84 -24.95
CA PRO A 104 -18.71 5.92 -24.76
C PRO A 104 -19.08 5.83 -23.28
N LYS A 105 -20.20 6.45 -22.90
CA LYS A 105 -20.74 6.40 -21.52
C LYS A 105 -20.90 4.98 -20.98
N SER A 106 -21.27 4.02 -21.83
CA SER A 106 -21.39 2.61 -21.44
C SER A 106 -20.04 1.99 -21.05
N VAL A 107 -18.95 2.30 -21.78
CA VAL A 107 -17.59 1.85 -21.46
C VAL A 107 -17.12 2.53 -20.18
N PHE A 108 -17.29 3.85 -20.07
CA PHE A 108 -16.97 4.60 -18.86
C PHE A 108 -17.62 3.99 -17.61
N ASN A 109 -18.93 3.69 -17.68
CA ASN A 109 -19.65 3.01 -16.60
C ASN A 109 -19.14 1.60 -16.34
N LYS A 110 -18.74 0.84 -17.37
CA LYS A 110 -18.11 -0.48 -17.20
C LYS A 110 -16.77 -0.40 -16.49
N ILE A 111 -15.95 0.60 -16.77
CA ILE A 111 -14.68 0.85 -16.06
C ILE A 111 -14.96 1.08 -14.57
N LEU A 112 -15.89 2.00 -14.24
CA LEU A 112 -16.26 2.26 -12.85
C LEU A 112 -16.86 1.03 -12.13
N ASN A 113 -17.70 0.26 -12.82
CA ASN A 113 -18.26 -0.98 -12.28
C ASN A 113 -17.19 -2.05 -12.05
N SER A 114 -16.21 -2.12 -12.94
CA SER A 114 -15.09 -3.03 -12.82
C SER A 114 -14.22 -2.68 -11.61
N PHE A 115 -13.95 -1.39 -11.38
CA PHE A 115 -13.29 -0.91 -10.15
C PHE A 115 -14.05 -1.31 -8.87
N LEU A 116 -15.37 -1.09 -8.84
CA LEU A 116 -16.22 -1.48 -7.70
C LEU A 116 -16.14 -3.00 -7.43
N ALA A 117 -16.26 -3.81 -8.50
CA ALA A 117 -16.19 -5.26 -8.40
C ALA A 117 -14.82 -5.73 -7.89
N SER A 118 -13.73 -5.16 -8.42
CA SER A 118 -12.38 -5.50 -7.96
C SER A 118 -12.14 -5.13 -6.51
N CYS A 119 -12.59 -3.96 -6.06
CA CYS A 119 -12.43 -3.55 -4.67
C CYS A 119 -13.27 -4.42 -3.72
N PHE A 120 -14.48 -4.82 -4.13
CA PHE A 120 -15.29 -5.78 -3.37
C PHE A 120 -14.55 -7.11 -3.19
N ILE A 121 -14.04 -7.67 -4.29
CA ILE A 121 -13.28 -8.93 -4.27
C ILE A 121 -12.02 -8.80 -3.39
N ALA A 122 -11.25 -7.73 -3.56
CA ALA A 122 -10.03 -7.49 -2.80
C ALA A 122 -10.31 -7.38 -1.29
N CYS A 123 -11.39 -6.69 -0.91
CA CYS A 123 -11.79 -6.59 0.49
C CYS A 123 -12.32 -7.91 1.05
N LEU A 124 -13.03 -8.71 0.24
CA LEU A 124 -13.44 -10.06 0.63
C LEU A 124 -12.22 -10.93 0.95
N PHE A 125 -11.17 -10.89 0.11
CA PHE A 125 -9.93 -11.61 0.39
C PHE A 125 -9.23 -11.11 1.66
N CYS A 126 -9.20 -9.79 1.90
CA CYS A 126 -8.67 -9.23 3.15
C CYS A 126 -9.40 -9.78 4.38
N LEU A 127 -10.73 -9.79 4.34
CA LEU A 127 -11.55 -10.31 5.44
C LEU A 127 -11.33 -11.80 5.67
N ILE A 128 -11.35 -12.62 4.61
CA ILE A 128 -11.11 -14.06 4.71
C ILE A 128 -9.72 -14.32 5.31
N TYR A 129 -8.69 -13.63 4.81
CA TYR A 129 -7.33 -13.79 5.29
C TYR A 129 -7.16 -13.39 6.76
N ALA A 130 -7.69 -12.23 7.14
CA ALA A 130 -7.65 -11.75 8.52
C ALA A 130 -8.40 -12.71 9.46
N PHE A 131 -9.55 -13.24 9.01
CA PHE A 131 -10.34 -14.21 9.76
C PHE A 131 -9.61 -15.55 9.91
N SER A 132 -9.03 -16.10 8.83
CA SER A 132 -8.25 -17.34 8.89
C SER A 132 -7.05 -17.23 9.84
N ARG A 133 -6.34 -16.08 9.82
CA ARG A 133 -5.27 -15.84 10.79
C ARG A 133 -5.78 -15.75 12.22
N ASN A 134 -6.93 -15.11 12.44
CA ASN A 134 -7.49 -15.01 13.77
C ASN A 134 -7.86 -16.39 14.32
N LEU A 135 -8.57 -17.20 13.54
CA LEU A 135 -8.97 -18.56 13.91
C LEU A 135 -7.78 -19.46 14.24
N LEU A 136 -6.72 -19.40 13.44
CA LEU A 136 -5.57 -20.30 13.61
C LEU A 136 -4.60 -19.88 14.72
N PHE A 137 -4.61 -18.59 15.10
CA PHE A 137 -3.54 -18.02 15.91
C PHE A 137 -3.93 -17.34 17.21
N ASN A 138 -5.18 -16.89 17.38
CA ASN A 138 -5.66 -16.23 18.59
C ASN A 138 -6.66 -17.12 19.34
N ASN A 139 -6.65 -17.05 20.68
CA ASN A 139 -7.84 -17.41 21.45
C ASN A 139 -8.92 -16.35 21.16
N LEU A 140 -10.20 -16.75 21.11
CA LEU A 140 -11.36 -15.94 20.73
C LEU A 140 -11.49 -14.58 21.46
N SER A 141 -10.69 -14.32 22.50
CA SER A 141 -10.70 -13.12 23.32
C SER A 141 -10.16 -11.85 22.65
N SER A 142 -9.49 -11.93 21.49
CA SER A 142 -9.00 -10.74 20.77
C SER A 142 -9.26 -10.83 19.26
N ILE A 143 -10.55 -10.81 18.90
CA ILE A 143 -11.01 -10.86 17.51
C ILE A 143 -10.46 -9.66 16.71
N VAL A 144 -10.41 -8.44 17.28
CA VAL A 144 -10.20 -7.22 16.49
C VAL A 144 -8.73 -6.73 16.45
N GLY A 145 -7.86 -7.16 17.36
CA GLY A 145 -6.65 -6.37 17.68
C GLY A 145 -5.48 -6.39 16.68
N ARG A 146 -5.12 -7.55 16.11
CA ARG A 146 -3.81 -7.72 15.43
C ARG A 146 -3.86 -7.78 13.89
N TYR A 147 -4.93 -8.36 13.34
CA TYR A 147 -5.05 -8.62 11.89
C TYR A 147 -6.03 -7.70 11.16
N TYR A 148 -6.69 -6.82 11.91
CA TYR A 148 -7.52 -5.74 11.40
C TYR A 148 -6.77 -4.41 11.53
N GLY A 149 -7.28 -3.33 10.95
CA GLY A 149 -6.56 -2.05 10.85
C GLY A 149 -5.42 -2.11 9.83
N THR A 150 -4.21 -1.70 10.22
CA THR A 150 -3.07 -1.54 9.31
C THR A 150 -2.61 -2.84 8.64
N ASN A 151 -2.87 -3.99 9.26
CA ASN A 151 -2.50 -5.32 8.76
C ASN A 151 -3.57 -5.98 7.89
N LEU A 152 -4.75 -5.36 7.75
CA LEU A 152 -5.87 -5.92 6.97
C LEU A 152 -5.47 -6.14 5.50
N THR A 153 -4.63 -5.27 4.99
CA THR A 153 -4.22 -5.22 3.59
C THR A 153 -3.00 -6.07 3.24
N ASN A 154 -2.44 -6.82 4.20
CA ASN A 154 -1.22 -7.62 4.00
C ASN A 154 -1.39 -8.67 2.89
N ILE A 155 -2.60 -9.19 2.68
CA ILE A 155 -2.87 -10.13 1.58
C ILE A 155 -2.76 -9.47 0.19
N LEU A 156 -2.97 -8.15 0.09
CA LEU A 156 -2.93 -7.40 -1.17
C LEU A 156 -1.58 -6.75 -1.48
N ASP A 157 -0.58 -6.91 -0.59
CA ASP A 157 0.72 -6.22 -0.67
C ASP A 157 0.56 -4.72 -0.86
N THR A 158 -0.37 -4.14 -0.10
CA THR A 158 -0.69 -2.71 -0.17
C THR A 158 -0.77 -2.11 1.21
N SER A 159 -0.46 -0.83 1.33
CA SER A 159 -0.74 -0.08 2.55
C SER A 159 -2.25 0.16 2.68
N HIS A 160 -2.75 0.06 3.91
CA HIS A 160 -4.11 0.41 4.32
C HIS A 160 -4.52 1.81 3.85
N VAL A 161 -3.58 2.75 3.69
CA VAL A 161 -3.85 4.09 3.17
C VAL A 161 -4.39 4.07 1.73
N TYR A 162 -3.74 3.32 0.81
CA TYR A 162 -4.18 3.22 -0.59
C TYR A 162 -5.53 2.50 -0.72
N LEU A 163 -5.77 1.46 0.08
CA LEU A 163 -7.09 0.84 0.12
C LEU A 163 -8.15 1.84 0.60
N GLY A 164 -7.83 2.69 1.58
CA GLY A 164 -8.69 3.79 2.02
C GLY A 164 -9.06 4.75 0.90
N ILE A 165 -8.08 5.17 0.08
CA ILE A 165 -8.32 6.03 -1.11
C ILE A 165 -9.24 5.33 -2.12
N TYR A 166 -9.03 4.03 -2.36
CA TYR A 166 -9.87 3.25 -3.28
C TYR A 166 -11.30 3.10 -2.76
N LEU A 167 -11.47 2.84 -1.46
CA LEU A 167 -12.77 2.75 -0.82
C LEU A 167 -13.53 4.09 -0.86
N LEU A 168 -12.84 5.21 -0.63
CA LEU A 168 -13.43 6.54 -0.82
C LEU A 168 -13.96 6.74 -2.23
N PHE A 169 -13.19 6.32 -3.25
CA PHE A 169 -13.63 6.44 -4.62
C PHE A 169 -14.80 5.49 -4.94
N CYS A 170 -14.81 4.27 -4.40
CA CYS A 170 -15.97 3.38 -4.47
C CYS A 170 -17.23 4.02 -3.88
N LEU A 171 -17.10 4.65 -2.71
CA LEU A 171 -18.21 5.36 -2.05
C LEU A 171 -18.68 6.56 -2.88
N ALA A 172 -17.78 7.32 -3.51
CA ALA A 172 -18.14 8.41 -4.41
C ALA A 172 -18.91 7.92 -5.66
N ILE A 173 -18.49 6.80 -6.27
CA ILE A 173 -19.20 6.18 -7.40
C ILE A 173 -20.59 5.70 -6.96
N LEU A 174 -20.69 5.04 -5.81
CA LEU A 174 -21.97 4.54 -5.30
C LEU A 174 -22.91 5.67 -4.89
N TYR A 175 -22.40 6.74 -4.30
CA TYR A 175 -23.17 7.95 -4.03
C TYR A 175 -23.77 8.51 -5.32
N HIS A 176 -22.96 8.63 -6.38
CA HIS A 176 -23.45 9.06 -7.69
C HIS A 176 -24.50 8.11 -8.29
N LYS A 177 -24.35 6.78 -8.16
CA LYS A 177 -25.37 5.84 -8.63
C LYS A 177 -26.68 5.94 -7.83
N LEU A 178 -26.57 6.02 -6.51
CA LEU A 178 -27.72 6.18 -5.61
C LEU A 178 -28.44 7.50 -5.83
N SER A 179 -27.72 8.53 -6.31
CA SER A 179 -28.30 9.82 -6.71
C SER A 179 -29.26 9.70 -7.89
N GLN A 180 -28.97 8.77 -8.80
CA GLN A 180 -29.78 8.52 -9.99
C GLN A 180 -30.90 7.51 -9.72
N LYS A 181 -30.58 6.42 -9.02
CA LYS A 181 -31.53 5.35 -8.70
C LYS A 181 -31.14 4.62 -7.42
N LEU A 182 -32.03 4.65 -6.43
CA LEU A 182 -31.90 3.86 -5.22
C LEU A 182 -32.18 2.38 -5.52
N THR A 183 -31.20 1.53 -5.26
CA THR A 183 -31.36 0.07 -5.33
C THR A 183 -30.81 -0.54 -4.05
N VAL A 184 -31.48 -1.58 -3.53
CA VAL A 184 -31.05 -2.27 -2.30
C VAL A 184 -29.61 -2.77 -2.42
N ALA A 185 -29.24 -3.33 -3.58
CA ALA A 185 -27.88 -3.79 -3.84
C ALA A 185 -26.84 -2.67 -3.71
N ASN A 186 -27.09 -1.47 -4.24
CA ASN A 186 -26.16 -0.35 -4.11
C ASN A 186 -26.08 0.17 -2.67
N ILE A 187 -27.18 0.13 -1.90
CA ILE A 187 -27.21 0.52 -0.49
C ILE A 187 -26.37 -0.46 0.34
N LEU A 188 -26.60 -1.78 0.17
CA LEU A 188 -25.82 -2.80 0.87
C LEU A 188 -24.34 -2.72 0.54
N LEU A 189 -24.00 -2.50 -0.73
CA LEU A 189 -22.61 -2.32 -1.16
C LEU A 189 -21.98 -1.04 -0.60
N PHE A 190 -22.75 0.05 -0.48
CA PHE A 190 -22.29 1.28 0.16
C PHE A 190 -22.00 1.06 1.65
N LEU A 191 -22.92 0.43 2.38
CA LEU A 191 -22.74 0.09 3.80
C LEU A 191 -21.54 -0.85 4.02
N TYR A 192 -21.36 -1.83 3.13
CA TYR A 192 -20.21 -2.72 3.14
C TYR A 192 -18.87 -1.95 3.04
N PHE A 193 -18.74 -1.01 2.10
CA PHE A 193 -17.52 -0.23 1.97
C PHE A 193 -17.30 0.77 3.11
N VAL A 194 -18.37 1.35 3.69
CA VAL A 194 -18.24 2.17 4.90
C VAL A 194 -17.70 1.33 6.06
N ALA A 195 -18.27 0.14 6.30
CA ALA A 195 -17.82 -0.75 7.36
C ALA A 195 -16.34 -1.15 7.20
N LEU A 196 -15.93 -1.46 5.96
CA LEU A 196 -14.53 -1.77 5.65
C LEU A 196 -13.60 -0.59 5.83
N LEU A 197 -14.02 0.62 5.44
CA LEU A 197 -13.20 1.82 5.60
C LEU A 197 -12.93 2.10 7.09
N VAL A 198 -13.92 1.88 7.96
CA VAL A 198 -13.77 1.94 9.42
C VAL A 198 -12.82 0.83 9.92
N LEU A 199 -13.02 -0.40 9.46
CA LEU A 199 -12.20 -1.56 9.87
C LEU A 199 -10.73 -1.45 9.46
N ASN A 200 -10.47 -0.81 8.32
CA ASN A 200 -9.14 -0.55 7.78
C ASN A 200 -8.36 0.49 8.60
N ALA A 201 -9.02 1.20 9.53
CA ALA A 201 -8.44 2.17 10.45
C ALA A 201 -7.63 3.31 9.79
N ALA A 202 -7.86 3.57 8.50
CA ALA A 202 -7.26 4.70 7.79
C ALA A 202 -7.93 6.01 8.23
N LYS A 203 -7.44 6.60 9.32
CA LYS A 203 -8.03 7.79 9.98
C LYS A 203 -8.32 8.94 9.01
N MET A 204 -7.40 9.19 8.09
CA MET A 204 -7.56 10.24 7.07
C MET A 204 -8.62 9.93 6.02
N ALA A 205 -8.82 8.66 5.69
CA ALA A 205 -9.91 8.28 4.80
C ALA A 205 -11.27 8.52 5.46
N ILE A 206 -11.39 8.32 6.79
CA ILE A 206 -12.63 8.61 7.52
C ILE A 206 -12.90 10.13 7.54
N ILE A 207 -11.89 10.95 7.84
CA ILE A 207 -12.00 12.42 7.78
C ILE A 207 -12.41 12.88 6.38
N ALA A 208 -11.74 12.37 5.34
CA ALA A 208 -12.07 12.69 3.96
C ALA A 208 -13.50 12.27 3.60
N LEU A 209 -13.98 11.11 4.06
CA LEU A 209 -15.36 10.69 3.86
C LEU A 209 -16.36 11.66 4.51
N THR A 210 -16.08 12.16 5.72
CA THR A 210 -16.92 13.16 6.39
C THR A 210 -16.96 14.46 5.58
N LEU A 211 -15.79 14.98 5.17
CA LEU A 211 -15.71 16.21 4.36
C LEU A 211 -16.42 16.08 3.02
N LEU A 212 -16.24 14.94 2.33
CA LEU A 212 -16.94 14.64 1.08
C LEU A 212 -18.45 14.52 1.31
N SER A 213 -18.88 13.91 2.41
CA SER A 213 -20.31 13.77 2.71
C SER A 213 -20.95 15.14 2.95
N ILE A 214 -20.31 16.02 3.73
CA ILE A 214 -20.75 17.41 3.93
C ILE A 214 -20.82 18.15 2.59
N PHE A 215 -19.74 18.09 1.81
CA PHE A 215 -19.69 18.70 0.49
C PHE A 215 -20.85 18.24 -0.40
N ASN A 216 -21.04 16.94 -0.51
CA ASN A 216 -22.10 16.37 -1.34
C ASN A 216 -23.51 16.74 -0.84
N ILE A 217 -23.74 16.84 0.48
CA ILE A 217 -24.99 17.35 1.05
C ILE A 217 -25.27 18.78 0.61
N THR A 218 -24.26 19.66 0.65
CA THR A 218 -24.42 21.08 0.31
C THR A 218 -24.67 21.32 -1.18
N VAL A 219 -24.13 20.46 -2.04
CA VAL A 219 -24.22 20.61 -3.50
C VAL A 219 -25.38 19.82 -4.10
N SER A 220 -25.82 18.74 -3.46
CA SER A 220 -26.89 17.88 -3.97
C SER A 220 -28.29 18.42 -3.65
N THR A 221 -29.10 18.61 -4.68
CA THR A 221 -30.53 18.98 -4.54
C THR A 221 -31.48 17.79 -4.36
N ALA A 222 -31.00 16.54 -4.45
CA ALA A 222 -31.88 15.37 -4.35
C ALA A 222 -32.14 14.94 -2.88
N LYS A 223 -33.43 14.92 -2.49
CA LYS A 223 -33.89 14.56 -1.13
C LYS A 223 -33.37 13.23 -0.55
N PRO A 224 -33.19 12.11 -1.30
CA PRO A 224 -32.64 10.88 -0.72
C PRO A 224 -31.14 10.96 -0.43
N LEU A 225 -30.39 11.80 -1.15
CA LEU A 225 -28.95 11.96 -0.99
C LEU A 225 -28.56 12.76 0.25
N PHE A 226 -29.44 13.67 0.66
CA PHE A 226 -29.36 14.36 1.94
C PHE A 226 -29.36 13.35 3.10
N LYS A 227 -30.28 12.37 3.07
CA LYS A 227 -30.40 11.33 4.11
C LYS A 227 -29.21 10.35 4.12
N ILE A 228 -28.72 9.95 2.95
CA ILE A 228 -27.54 9.07 2.83
C ILE A 228 -26.27 9.79 3.28
N GLY A 229 -26.10 11.05 2.89
CA GLY A 229 -24.98 11.89 3.33
C GLY A 229 -24.98 12.11 4.84
N ILE A 230 -26.15 12.36 5.44
CA ILE A 230 -26.30 12.46 6.89
C ILE A 230 -25.94 11.14 7.57
N LEU A 231 -26.45 10.01 7.09
CA LEU A 231 -26.15 8.70 7.66
C LEU A 231 -24.64 8.37 7.58
N ALA A 232 -24.01 8.63 6.43
CA ALA A 232 -22.56 8.45 6.26
C ALA A 232 -21.76 9.39 7.18
N SER A 233 -22.21 10.64 7.33
CA SER A 233 -21.57 11.62 8.23
C SER A 233 -21.71 11.21 9.69
N ILE A 234 -22.88 10.73 10.13
CA ILE A 234 -23.09 10.24 11.49
C ILE A 234 -22.23 9.01 11.77
N LEU A 235 -22.23 8.02 10.87
CA LEU A 235 -21.42 6.80 11.04
C LEU A 235 -19.93 7.09 11.08
N THR A 236 -19.45 8.05 10.26
CA THR A 236 -18.04 8.47 10.26
C THR A 236 -17.67 9.30 11.48
N ILE A 237 -18.51 10.24 11.90
CA ILE A 237 -18.27 11.05 13.09
C ILE A 237 -18.23 10.16 14.34
N THR A 238 -19.17 9.24 14.49
CA THR A 238 -19.20 8.28 15.61
C THR A 238 -17.94 7.41 15.63
N SER A 239 -17.48 6.92 14.46
CA SER A 239 -16.24 6.14 14.39
C SER A 239 -14.98 7.00 14.63
N LEU A 240 -14.96 8.26 14.19
CA LEU A 240 -13.89 9.21 14.53
C LEU A 240 -13.82 9.43 16.04
N LEU A 241 -14.94 9.65 16.71
CA LEU A 241 -14.97 9.85 18.16
C LEU A 241 -14.40 8.62 18.91
N ILE A 242 -14.76 7.41 18.49
CA ILE A 242 -14.25 6.17 19.09
C ILE A 242 -12.74 6.01 18.87
N ILE A 243 -12.23 6.35 17.68
CA ILE A 243 -10.81 6.19 17.33
C ILE A 243 -9.93 7.30 17.93
N PHE A 244 -10.41 8.54 17.99
CA PHE A 244 -9.60 9.69 18.39
C PHE A 244 -9.45 9.84 19.90
N THR A 245 -10.41 9.38 20.70
CA THR A 245 -10.39 9.54 22.17
C THR A 245 -9.09 9.00 22.83
N PRO A 246 -8.63 7.77 22.55
CA PRO A 246 -7.35 7.28 23.09
C PRO A 246 -6.11 7.80 22.32
N THR A 247 -6.28 8.42 21.15
CA THR A 247 -5.19 8.95 20.31
C THR A 247 -4.70 10.30 20.86
N PHE A 248 -5.62 11.17 21.27
CA PHE A 248 -5.29 12.53 21.71
C PHE A 248 -4.45 12.56 23.00
N SER A 249 -4.84 11.76 23.99
CA SER A 249 -4.08 11.62 25.25
C SER A 249 -2.66 11.07 25.04
N ARG A 250 -2.44 10.26 24.00
CA ARG A 250 -1.11 9.77 23.62
C ARG A 250 -0.29 10.83 22.89
N PHE A 251 -0.92 11.60 22.00
CA PHE A 251 -0.26 12.71 21.31
C PHE A 251 0.26 13.75 22.30
N GLU A 252 -0.51 14.11 23.32
CA GLU A 252 -0.08 15.03 24.37
C GLU A 252 1.14 14.50 25.16
N ARG A 253 1.18 13.19 25.42
CA ARG A 253 2.32 12.53 26.06
C ARG A 253 3.57 12.54 25.19
N LEU A 254 3.39 12.35 23.88
CA LEU A 254 4.48 12.36 22.89
C LEU A 254 5.07 13.76 22.72
N LEU A 255 4.25 14.82 22.64
CA LEU A 255 4.75 16.19 22.54
C LEU A 255 5.68 16.62 23.70
N LYS A 256 5.61 15.92 24.84
CA LYS A 256 6.45 16.16 26.02
C LYS A 256 7.78 15.38 26.01
N GLN A 257 8.01 14.50 25.03
CA GLN A 257 9.26 13.74 24.88
C GLN A 257 10.17 14.37 23.80
N GLU A 258 11.47 14.44 24.06
CA GLU A 258 12.43 15.07 23.12
C GLU A 258 12.96 14.09 22.05
N ASN A 259 12.99 12.78 22.33
CA ASN A 259 13.53 11.74 21.45
C ASN A 259 12.48 10.67 21.13
N PHE A 260 11.97 10.69 19.89
CA PHE A 260 10.81 9.91 19.46
C PHE A 260 11.15 8.55 18.84
N ALA A 261 12.39 8.34 18.37
CA ALA A 261 12.74 7.16 17.57
C ALA A 261 14.12 6.53 17.92
N SER A 262 14.63 6.75 19.14
CA SER A 262 15.80 6.05 19.67
C SER A 262 15.39 5.07 20.78
N GLY A 263 15.50 3.76 20.53
CA GLY A 263 15.29 2.69 21.52
C GLY A 263 13.82 2.43 21.88
N ASP A 264 13.41 1.15 21.83
CA ASP A 264 12.14 0.51 22.25
C ASP A 264 10.77 1.11 21.82
N ASN A 265 10.69 2.39 21.43
CA ASN A 265 9.48 3.10 21.02
C ASN A 265 9.17 3.00 19.51
N TYR A 266 9.85 2.10 18.80
CA TYR A 266 9.68 1.85 17.35
C TYR A 266 8.25 1.52 16.91
N TYR A 267 7.35 1.24 17.87
CA TYR A 267 6.00 0.73 17.62
C TYR A 267 4.87 1.76 17.76
N ASP A 268 5.15 3.04 17.99
CA ASP A 268 4.10 4.07 18.00
C ASP A 268 3.98 4.78 16.65
N ASP A 269 2.91 4.47 15.88
CA ASP A 269 2.59 5.07 14.57
C ASP A 269 2.56 6.61 14.61
N ILE A 270 2.21 7.20 15.77
CA ILE A 270 2.16 8.65 15.94
C ILE A 270 3.57 9.23 16.06
N GLY A 271 4.44 8.62 16.86
CA GLY A 271 5.83 9.06 17.06
C GLY A 271 6.64 9.00 15.76
N VAL A 272 6.40 7.97 14.95
CA VAL A 272 6.98 7.84 13.60
C VAL A 272 6.55 9.01 12.71
N ARG A 273 5.24 9.30 12.62
CA ARG A 273 4.72 10.41 11.80
C ARG A 273 5.25 11.78 12.23
N VAL A 274 5.35 12.02 13.55
CA VAL A 274 5.91 13.27 14.10
C VAL A 274 7.39 13.41 13.72
N SER A 275 8.17 12.32 13.83
CA SER A 275 9.58 12.30 13.45
C SER A 275 9.80 12.58 11.97
N ILE A 276 8.97 11.96 11.11
CA ILE A 276 8.98 12.20 9.66
C ILE A 276 8.66 13.65 9.35
N LEU A 277 7.62 14.22 9.95
CA LEU A 277 7.24 15.62 9.73
C LEU A 277 8.35 16.58 10.17
N LYS A 278 8.93 16.37 11.36
CA LYS A 278 10.05 17.18 11.87
C LYS A 278 11.24 17.17 10.91
N CYS A 279 11.64 15.98 10.44
CA CYS A 279 12.75 15.84 9.49
C CYS A 279 12.42 16.39 8.10
N THR A 280 11.16 16.30 7.67
CA THR A 280 10.69 16.89 6.40
C THR A 280 10.80 18.42 6.45
N ILE A 281 10.33 19.03 7.54
CA ILE A 281 10.43 20.49 7.75
C ILE A 281 11.90 20.93 7.88
N GLU A 282 12.76 20.15 8.55
CA GLU A 282 14.19 20.47 8.62
C GLU A 282 14.85 20.36 7.23
N SER A 283 14.50 19.35 6.44
CA SER A 283 15.05 19.14 5.09
C SER A 283 14.69 20.29 4.14
N TYR A 284 13.55 20.94 4.35
CA TYR A 284 13.14 22.14 3.61
C TYR A 284 14.16 23.28 3.73
N THR A 285 14.75 23.49 4.91
CA THR A 285 15.74 24.58 5.14
C THR A 285 17.02 24.43 4.31
N ARG A 286 17.27 23.22 3.79
CA ARG A 286 18.45 22.87 2.99
C ARG A 286 18.13 22.70 1.51
N THR A 287 16.88 22.85 1.13
CA THR A 287 16.39 22.64 -0.24
C THR A 287 16.32 23.97 -0.99
N PRO A 288 16.80 24.05 -2.25
CA PRO A 288 16.54 25.20 -3.11
C PRO A 288 15.03 25.37 -3.32
N LEU A 289 14.42 26.40 -2.72
CA LEU A 289 12.97 26.52 -2.63
C LEU A 289 12.24 26.46 -3.99
N LEU A 290 12.77 27.11 -5.02
CA LEU A 290 12.10 27.24 -6.31
C LEU A 290 12.12 25.93 -7.12
N ILE A 291 13.28 25.29 -7.21
CA ILE A 291 13.53 24.13 -8.09
C ILE A 291 13.63 22.80 -7.35
N GLY A 292 13.81 22.81 -6.03
CA GLY A 292 14.02 21.59 -5.24
C GLY A 292 15.42 21.01 -5.43
N ASN A 293 15.61 19.78 -4.97
CA ASN A 293 16.90 19.07 -5.06
C ASN A 293 17.06 18.24 -6.36
N GLY A 294 15.97 17.99 -7.08
CA GLY A 294 15.92 17.08 -8.22
C GLY A 294 15.28 15.74 -7.87
N ILE A 295 14.71 15.06 -8.87
CA ILE A 295 14.03 13.77 -8.70
C ILE A 295 14.97 12.65 -8.19
N GLY A 296 16.27 12.72 -8.47
CA GLY A 296 17.25 11.75 -7.94
C GLY A 296 17.74 12.04 -6.53
N ASP A 297 17.62 13.28 -6.04
CA ASP A 297 18.21 13.69 -4.75
C ASP A 297 17.18 13.99 -3.66
N GLY A 298 15.89 14.03 -4.00
CA GLY A 298 14.81 14.32 -3.07
C GLY A 298 14.80 13.40 -1.83
N GLN A 299 14.76 12.09 -2.05
CA GLN A 299 14.79 11.11 -0.95
C GLN A 299 16.16 11.10 -0.24
N ASN A 300 17.26 11.27 -0.97
CA ASN A 300 18.61 11.34 -0.38
C ASN A 300 18.73 12.51 0.61
N THR A 301 18.04 13.63 0.34
CA THR A 301 18.01 14.79 1.22
C THR A 301 17.25 14.50 2.52
N LEU A 302 16.10 13.81 2.43
CA LEU A 302 15.34 13.35 3.60
C LEU A 302 16.16 12.35 4.44
N ASP A 303 16.77 11.37 3.79
CA ASP A 303 17.53 10.30 4.44
C ASP A 303 18.74 10.84 5.22
N LYS A 304 19.44 11.83 4.67
CA LYS A 304 20.52 12.54 5.39
C LYS A 304 20.03 13.24 6.65
N THR A 305 18.81 13.78 6.63
CA THR A 305 18.21 14.42 7.81
C THR A 305 17.77 13.37 8.83
N TYR A 306 17.24 12.23 8.39
CA TYR A 306 16.95 11.11 9.29
C TYR A 306 18.22 10.61 9.99
N GLU A 307 19.30 10.39 9.25
CA GLU A 307 20.58 9.97 9.81
C GLU A 307 21.13 10.99 10.81
N LYS A 308 21.15 12.27 10.45
CA LYS A 308 21.60 13.36 11.33
C LYS A 308 20.85 13.38 12.67
N ASN A 309 19.55 13.10 12.64
CA ASN A 309 18.68 13.12 13.83
C ASN A 309 18.61 11.76 14.55
N GLY A 310 19.44 10.78 14.18
CA GLY A 310 19.48 9.46 14.83
C GLY A 310 18.32 8.53 14.43
N TYR A 311 17.57 8.86 13.38
CA TYR A 311 16.40 8.13 12.90
C TYR A 311 16.70 7.22 11.71
N LEU A 312 17.82 6.47 11.77
CA LEU A 312 18.26 5.58 10.69
C LEU A 312 17.19 4.57 10.25
N SER A 313 16.29 4.16 11.15
CA SER A 313 15.18 3.25 10.84
C SER A 313 14.12 3.87 9.93
N LEU A 314 14.11 5.20 9.76
CA LEU A 314 13.22 5.92 8.85
C LEU A 314 13.85 6.14 7.46
N SER A 315 15.09 5.72 7.22
CA SER A 315 15.69 5.82 5.88
C SER A 315 14.78 5.16 4.84
N ARG A 316 14.62 5.84 3.71
CA ARG A 316 13.70 5.53 2.59
C ARG A 316 12.21 5.78 2.86
N MET A 317 11.84 6.26 4.04
CA MET A 317 10.47 6.71 4.29
C MET A 317 10.24 8.07 3.64
N ASN A 318 9.16 8.19 2.87
CA ASN A 318 8.76 9.47 2.30
C ASN A 318 8.18 10.40 3.39
N SER A 319 7.86 11.64 3.01
CA SER A 319 7.34 12.68 3.93
C SER A 319 5.91 12.44 4.44
N HIS A 320 5.21 11.41 3.94
CA HIS A 320 3.76 11.22 4.11
C HIS A 320 2.94 12.48 3.82
N ASN A 321 3.40 13.32 2.88
CA ASN A 321 2.68 14.49 2.43
C ASN A 321 3.19 14.85 1.02
N GLN A 322 2.34 14.70 0.01
CA GLN A 322 2.73 14.90 -1.38
C GLN A 322 3.18 16.34 -1.65
N TYR A 323 2.55 17.32 -1.00
CA TYR A 323 2.86 18.74 -1.20
C TYR A 323 4.27 19.06 -0.67
N LEU A 324 4.58 18.62 0.54
CA LEU A 324 5.92 18.77 1.13
C LEU A 324 6.96 17.95 0.35
N TYR A 325 6.59 16.76 -0.12
CA TYR A 325 7.48 15.94 -0.93
C TYR A 325 7.90 16.67 -2.21
N PHE A 326 6.93 17.27 -2.92
CA PHE A 326 7.23 18.02 -4.14
C PHE A 326 8.10 19.24 -3.92
N ILE A 327 7.96 19.94 -2.79
CA ILE A 327 8.86 21.04 -2.46
C ILE A 327 10.31 20.52 -2.34
N ILE A 328 10.52 19.38 -1.67
CA ILE A 328 11.86 18.79 -1.50
C ILE A 328 12.44 18.31 -2.83
N THR A 329 11.61 17.71 -3.70
CA THR A 329 12.09 17.07 -4.93
C THR A 329 12.16 18.03 -6.11
N ILE A 330 11.07 18.71 -6.44
CA ILE A 330 10.93 19.57 -7.64
C ILE A 330 10.54 21.01 -7.32
N GLY A 331 10.69 21.41 -6.06
CA GLY A 331 10.52 22.78 -5.58
C GLY A 331 9.09 23.29 -5.65
N LEU A 332 8.98 24.60 -5.43
CA LEU A 332 7.72 25.32 -5.54
C LEU A 332 7.13 25.24 -6.96
N ILE A 333 7.96 25.14 -7.99
CA ILE A 333 7.50 25.00 -9.39
C ILE A 333 6.65 23.73 -9.55
N GLY A 334 7.18 22.58 -9.13
CA GLY A 334 6.45 21.33 -9.24
C GLY A 334 5.20 21.28 -8.38
N LEU A 335 5.25 21.88 -7.18
CA LEU A 335 4.07 22.04 -6.32
C LEU A 335 2.99 22.87 -7.01
N VAL A 336 3.34 24.02 -7.59
CA VAL A 336 2.41 24.90 -8.31
C VAL A 336 1.81 24.18 -9.51
N VAL A 337 2.60 23.41 -10.26
CA VAL A 337 2.11 22.60 -11.38
C VAL A 337 1.05 21.59 -10.92
N PHE A 338 1.33 20.88 -9.82
CA PHE A 338 0.38 19.91 -9.26
C PHE A 338 -0.90 20.57 -8.76
N VAL A 339 -0.80 21.63 -7.94
CA VAL A 339 -1.96 22.35 -7.39
C VAL A 339 -2.79 22.98 -8.49
N LYS A 340 -2.15 23.65 -9.47
CA LYS A 340 -2.84 24.27 -10.61
C LYS A 340 -3.58 23.24 -11.45
N THR A 341 -3.02 22.04 -11.61
CA THR A 341 -3.70 20.91 -12.27
C THR A 341 -4.98 20.53 -11.54
N LEU A 342 -4.92 20.34 -10.22
CA LEU A 342 -6.10 20.00 -9.43
C LEU A 342 -7.17 21.12 -9.45
N VAL A 343 -6.77 22.37 -9.25
CA VAL A 343 -7.68 23.53 -9.22
C VAL A 343 -8.35 23.73 -10.58
N TYR A 344 -7.60 23.68 -11.68
CA TYR A 344 -8.17 23.87 -13.01
C TYR A 344 -9.18 22.76 -13.38
N LEU A 345 -8.85 21.49 -13.08
CA LEU A 345 -9.78 20.38 -13.31
C LEU A 345 -11.02 20.50 -12.41
N PHE A 346 -10.86 20.98 -11.17
CA PHE A 346 -11.96 21.23 -10.25
C PHE A 346 -12.90 22.30 -10.80
N GLU A 347 -12.38 23.44 -11.23
CA GLU A 347 -13.17 24.53 -11.81
C GLU A 347 -13.99 24.09 -13.03
N LYS A 348 -13.37 23.27 -13.90
CA LYS A 348 -14.07 22.72 -15.08
C LYS A 348 -15.15 21.72 -14.67
N ALA A 349 -14.84 20.81 -13.76
CA ALA A 349 -15.82 19.85 -13.25
C ALA A 349 -16.99 20.54 -12.52
N TRP A 350 -16.71 21.64 -11.82
CA TRP A 350 -17.71 22.48 -11.15
C TRP A 350 -18.66 23.15 -12.16
N LYS A 351 -18.10 23.77 -13.20
CA LYS A 351 -18.88 24.40 -14.28
C LYS A 351 -19.79 23.38 -14.99
N ASP A 352 -19.30 22.17 -15.19
CA ASP A 352 -20.05 21.07 -15.82
C ASP A 352 -20.98 20.32 -14.84
N LYS A 353 -21.06 20.75 -13.58
CA LYS A 353 -21.85 20.13 -12.50
C LYS A 353 -21.55 18.63 -12.31
N ASN A 354 -20.31 18.23 -12.57
CA ASN A 354 -19.90 16.83 -12.48
C ASN A 354 -19.39 16.48 -11.08
N ILE A 355 -20.35 16.22 -10.19
CA ILE A 355 -20.09 15.91 -8.78
C ILE A 355 -19.16 14.69 -8.60
N LEU A 356 -19.27 13.67 -9.45
CA LEU A 356 -18.40 12.49 -9.35
C LEU A 356 -16.95 12.86 -9.64
N TYR A 357 -16.70 13.70 -10.65
CA TYR A 357 -15.34 14.12 -10.95
C TYR A 357 -14.76 15.03 -9.86
N ILE A 358 -15.58 15.94 -9.33
CA ILE A 358 -15.20 16.78 -8.20
C ILE A 358 -14.78 15.91 -7.00
N ASN A 359 -15.57 14.89 -6.66
CA ASN A 359 -15.24 13.96 -5.58
C ASN A 359 -13.91 13.25 -5.82
N LEU A 360 -13.60 12.80 -7.03
CA LEU A 360 -12.28 12.21 -7.36
C LEU A 360 -11.13 13.20 -7.08
N ILE A 361 -11.28 14.45 -7.53
CA ILE A 361 -10.27 15.49 -7.33
C ILE A 361 -10.08 15.80 -5.83
N LEU A 362 -11.17 15.91 -5.08
CA LEU A 362 -11.14 16.14 -3.64
C LEU A 362 -10.51 14.95 -2.88
N ILE A 363 -10.82 13.71 -3.27
CA ILE A 363 -10.18 12.51 -2.69
C ILE A 363 -8.65 12.59 -2.86
N ILE A 364 -8.17 12.92 -4.06
CA ILE A 364 -6.74 13.08 -4.34
C ILE A 364 -6.15 14.23 -3.50
N ALA A 365 -6.79 15.40 -3.50
CA ALA A 365 -6.30 16.59 -2.81
C ALA A 365 -6.22 16.41 -1.28
N LEU A 366 -7.26 15.82 -0.68
CA LEU A 366 -7.31 15.56 0.76
C LEU A 366 -6.34 14.45 1.17
N SER A 367 -6.25 13.37 0.40
CA SER A 367 -5.34 12.26 0.72
C SER A 367 -3.87 12.69 0.59
N ALA A 368 -3.56 13.62 -0.31
CA ALA A 368 -2.21 14.16 -0.54
C ALA A 368 -1.65 14.94 0.66
N LEU A 369 -2.52 15.38 1.59
CA LEU A 369 -2.10 16.04 2.84
C LEU A 369 -1.38 15.09 3.81
N THR A 370 -1.63 13.79 3.69
CA THR A 370 -1.19 12.79 4.68
C THR A 370 -0.59 11.53 4.09
N GLU A 371 -0.45 11.50 2.77
CA GLU A 371 0.25 10.47 2.03
C GLU A 371 0.94 11.10 0.83
N ALA A 372 2.15 10.64 0.53
CA ALA A 372 2.81 10.96 -0.73
C ALA A 372 2.29 9.99 -1.81
N ILE A 373 1.06 10.24 -2.28
CA ILE A 373 0.30 9.34 -3.19
C ILE A 373 1.10 8.98 -4.44
N LEU A 374 1.82 9.95 -5.00
CA LEU A 374 2.59 9.78 -6.22
C LEU A 374 3.96 9.14 -5.95
N GLU A 375 4.25 8.77 -4.69
CA GLU A 375 5.40 7.94 -4.33
C GLU A 375 5.13 6.44 -4.34
N SER A 376 3.96 6.01 -4.80
CA SER A 376 3.66 4.60 -4.99
C SER A 376 3.07 4.37 -6.37
N ASN A 377 3.46 3.28 -7.03
CA ASN A 377 2.91 2.87 -8.32
C ASN A 377 1.36 2.83 -8.28
N LYS A 378 0.78 2.34 -7.18
CA LYS A 378 -0.68 2.29 -6.98
C LYS A 378 -1.31 3.66 -7.04
N GLY A 379 -0.75 4.65 -6.35
CA GLY A 379 -1.26 6.01 -6.36
C GLY A 379 -1.01 6.74 -7.69
N ILE A 380 0.15 6.52 -8.33
CA ILE A 380 0.45 7.06 -9.66
C ILE A 380 -0.55 6.56 -10.69
N ILE A 381 -0.75 5.24 -10.79
CA ILE A 381 -1.70 4.65 -11.76
C ILE A 381 -3.11 5.13 -11.44
N PHE A 382 -3.55 5.11 -10.18
CA PHE A 382 -4.88 5.60 -9.80
C PHE A 382 -5.10 7.07 -10.21
N TYR A 383 -4.16 7.96 -9.87
CA TYR A 383 -4.21 9.37 -10.23
C TYR A 383 -4.25 9.55 -11.74
N SER A 384 -3.25 9.03 -12.44
CA SER A 384 -3.06 9.28 -13.88
C SER A 384 -4.16 8.65 -14.73
N PHE A 385 -4.58 7.42 -14.43
CA PHE A 385 -5.65 6.73 -15.15
C PHE A 385 -6.99 7.44 -14.99
N PHE A 386 -7.45 7.67 -13.75
CA PHE A 386 -8.79 8.24 -13.54
C PHE A 386 -8.84 9.73 -13.89
N GLN A 387 -7.80 10.52 -13.62
CA GLN A 387 -7.77 11.92 -14.06
C GLN A 387 -7.83 12.04 -15.58
N SER A 388 -7.04 11.24 -16.30
CA SER A 388 -7.06 11.23 -17.78
C SER A 388 -8.39 10.74 -18.33
N LEU A 389 -8.95 9.67 -17.76
CA LEU A 389 -10.23 9.09 -18.16
C LEU A 389 -11.37 10.10 -18.01
N PHE A 390 -11.47 10.75 -16.86
CA PHE A 390 -12.52 11.72 -16.57
C PHE A 390 -12.35 13.00 -17.41
N ALA A 391 -11.16 13.59 -17.45
CA ALA A 391 -10.91 14.79 -18.24
C ALA A 391 -11.23 14.57 -19.73
N PHE A 392 -10.85 13.41 -20.29
CA PHE A 392 -11.16 13.08 -21.67
C PHE A 392 -12.66 12.86 -21.91
N HIS A 393 -13.31 12.05 -21.06
CA HIS A 393 -14.72 11.71 -21.22
C HIS A 393 -15.65 12.93 -21.10
N PHE A 394 -15.34 13.85 -20.18
CA PHE A 394 -16.22 15.00 -19.92
C PHE A 394 -15.86 16.26 -20.70
N PHE A 395 -14.57 16.51 -21.00
CA PHE A 395 -14.16 17.80 -21.58
C PHE A 395 -13.67 17.72 -23.03
N CYS A 396 -13.32 16.54 -23.54
CA CYS A 396 -12.71 16.39 -24.87
C CYS A 396 -13.54 15.57 -25.85
N ALA A 397 -14.35 14.62 -25.37
CA ALA A 397 -15.22 13.85 -26.24
C ALA A 397 -16.30 14.78 -26.84
N PRO A 398 -16.44 14.86 -28.19
CA PRO A 398 -17.49 15.67 -28.77
C PRO A 398 -18.87 15.20 -28.29
N ASN A 399 -19.81 16.12 -28.09
CA ASN A 399 -21.24 15.88 -27.82
C ASN A 399 -21.96 15.03 -28.89
N ASN A 400 -21.22 14.42 -29.82
CA ASN A 400 -21.69 13.36 -30.69
C ASN A 400 -22.05 12.16 -29.82
N LYS A 401 -23.30 12.14 -29.34
CA LYS A 401 -23.99 10.91 -28.96
C LYS A 401 -23.78 9.96 -30.14
N PRO A 402 -22.93 8.92 -30.05
CA PRO A 402 -23.05 7.83 -31.01
C PRO A 402 -24.49 7.33 -30.78
N ALA A 403 -25.29 7.21 -31.84
CA ALA A 403 -26.61 6.60 -31.71
C ALA A 403 -26.43 5.32 -30.87
N GLU A 404 -27.07 5.24 -29.69
CA GLU A 404 -26.81 4.20 -28.68
C GLU A 404 -26.88 2.77 -29.27
N LYS A 405 -27.61 2.62 -30.39
CA LYS A 405 -27.71 1.40 -31.19
C LYS A 405 -26.37 0.85 -31.74
N ASN A 406 -25.34 1.67 -32.00
CA ASN A 406 -24.03 1.19 -32.49
C ASN A 406 -23.00 0.93 -31.37
N VAL A 407 -23.29 1.34 -30.13
CA VAL A 407 -22.35 1.22 -29.00
C VAL A 407 -22.29 -0.22 -28.46
N SER A 408 -23.37 -0.99 -28.58
CA SER A 408 -23.40 -2.41 -28.22
C SER A 408 -22.47 -3.26 -29.07
N GLN A 409 -22.31 -2.91 -30.36
CA GLN A 409 -21.37 -3.57 -31.29
C GLN A 409 -19.91 -3.22 -31.00
N LEU A 410 -19.64 -2.05 -30.41
CA LEU A 410 -18.29 -1.61 -30.02
C LEU A 410 -17.81 -2.16 -28.67
N LEU A 411 -18.70 -2.74 -27.87
CA LEU A 411 -18.34 -3.39 -26.62
C LEU A 411 -17.82 -4.81 -26.90
N PRO A 412 -16.81 -5.28 -26.15
CA PRO A 412 -16.39 -6.67 -26.26
C PRO A 412 -17.58 -7.60 -25.98
N PRO A 413 -17.67 -8.75 -26.68
CA PRO A 413 -18.68 -9.76 -26.38
C PRO A 413 -18.63 -10.12 -24.89
N LYS A 414 -19.80 -10.24 -24.24
CA LYS A 414 -19.87 -10.57 -22.80
C LYS A 414 -19.05 -11.82 -22.47
N LEU A 415 -19.07 -12.82 -23.35
CA LEU A 415 -18.29 -14.04 -23.20
C LEU A 415 -16.78 -13.75 -23.11
N VAL A 416 -16.23 -12.97 -24.05
CA VAL A 416 -14.80 -12.59 -24.06
C VAL A 416 -14.44 -11.84 -22.77
N LEU A 417 -15.24 -10.86 -22.39
CA LEU A 417 -14.99 -10.08 -21.18
C LEU A 417 -15.03 -10.96 -19.92
N ASN A 418 -16.00 -11.88 -19.82
CA ASN A 418 -16.10 -12.81 -18.71
C ASN A 418 -14.93 -13.80 -18.66
N SER A 419 -14.50 -14.34 -19.82
CA SER A 419 -13.33 -15.22 -19.91
C SER A 419 -12.07 -14.52 -19.45
N VAL A 420 -11.84 -13.29 -19.91
CA VAL A 420 -10.70 -12.47 -19.47
C VAL A 420 -10.73 -12.26 -17.95
N PHE A 421 -11.87 -11.83 -17.39
CA PHE A 421 -12.00 -11.66 -15.94
C PHE A 421 -11.77 -12.96 -15.18
N LEU A 422 -12.24 -14.10 -15.69
CA LEU A 422 -12.03 -15.41 -15.10
C LEU A 422 -10.53 -15.76 -15.06
N VAL A 423 -9.81 -15.61 -16.18
CA VAL A 423 -8.37 -15.87 -16.22
C VAL A 423 -7.62 -14.98 -15.23
N MET A 424 -7.95 -13.70 -15.18
CA MET A 424 -7.31 -12.77 -14.25
C MET A 424 -7.61 -13.10 -12.79
N PHE A 425 -8.87 -13.40 -12.48
CA PHE A 425 -9.29 -13.77 -11.14
C PHE A 425 -8.61 -15.06 -10.68
N VAL A 426 -8.53 -16.08 -11.53
CA VAL A 426 -7.77 -17.31 -11.27
C VAL A 426 -6.29 -17.01 -11.08
N GLY A 427 -5.70 -16.15 -11.91
CA GLY A 427 -4.31 -15.71 -11.78
C GLY A 427 -4.03 -15.02 -10.44
N ILE A 428 -4.93 -14.15 -9.98
CA ILE A 428 -4.84 -13.49 -8.67
C ILE A 428 -4.91 -14.53 -7.54
N ILE A 429 -5.84 -15.48 -7.61
CA ILE A 429 -5.98 -16.53 -6.59
C ILE A 429 -4.72 -17.39 -6.53
N VAL A 430 -4.26 -17.90 -7.67
CA VAL A 430 -3.16 -18.88 -7.72
C VAL A 430 -1.82 -18.23 -7.38
N VAL A 431 -1.55 -17.03 -7.90
CA VAL A 431 -0.22 -16.40 -7.77
C VAL A 431 -0.12 -15.52 -6.53
N GLN A 432 -1.17 -14.79 -6.16
CA GLN A 432 -1.11 -13.86 -5.02
C GLN A 432 -1.71 -14.43 -3.74
N MET A 433 -2.91 -15.04 -3.82
CA MET A 433 -3.67 -15.42 -2.61
C MET A 433 -3.21 -16.76 -2.03
N TYR A 434 -3.12 -17.81 -2.85
CA TYR A 434 -2.83 -19.18 -2.42
C TYR A 434 -1.51 -19.32 -1.64
N PRO A 435 -0.37 -18.72 -2.07
CA PRO A 435 0.88 -18.83 -1.32
C PRO A 435 0.78 -18.26 0.11
N LYS A 436 -0.03 -17.20 0.31
CA LYS A 436 -0.21 -16.57 1.62
C LYS A 436 -1.08 -17.43 2.54
N PHE A 437 -2.14 -18.06 2.03
CA PHE A 437 -2.91 -19.04 2.80
C PHE A 437 -2.08 -20.28 3.13
N LEU A 438 -1.28 -20.78 2.18
CA LEU A 438 -0.38 -21.90 2.42
C LEU A 438 0.67 -21.58 3.48
N PHE A 439 1.22 -20.36 3.47
CA PHE A 439 2.15 -19.89 4.50
C PHE A 439 1.51 -19.90 5.90
N ILE A 440 0.30 -19.35 6.05
CA ILE A 440 -0.45 -19.40 7.31
C ILE A 440 -0.64 -20.86 7.77
N TYR A 441 -1.06 -21.73 6.86
CA TYR A 441 -1.31 -23.13 7.19
C TYR A 441 -0.04 -23.85 7.66
N ARG A 442 1.08 -23.70 6.94
CA ARG A 442 2.38 -24.24 7.35
C ARG A 442 2.85 -23.65 8.68
N GLN A 443 2.64 -22.35 8.90
CA GLN A 443 2.93 -21.69 10.17
C GLN A 443 2.07 -22.28 11.29
N HIS A 444 0.81 -22.58 11.07
CA HIS A 444 -0.01 -23.25 12.08
C HIS A 444 0.48 -24.68 12.37
N GLN A 445 0.81 -25.46 11.34
CA GLN A 445 1.35 -26.82 11.50
C GLN A 445 2.66 -26.84 12.29
N ALA A 446 3.59 -25.90 12.04
CA ALA A 446 4.85 -25.82 12.78
C ALA A 446 4.67 -25.59 14.30
N PHE A 447 3.53 -25.06 14.71
CA PHE A 447 3.17 -24.77 16.09
C PHE A 447 2.41 -25.92 16.77
N GLN A 448 2.17 -27.05 16.08
CA GLN A 448 1.60 -28.24 16.72
C GLN A 448 2.68 -29.05 17.45
N PRO A 449 2.43 -29.50 18.69
CA PRO A 449 3.39 -30.26 19.45
C PRO A 449 3.63 -31.63 18.80
N LEU A 450 4.90 -31.96 18.59
CA LEU A 450 5.34 -33.29 18.18
C LEU A 450 5.82 -34.06 19.42
N GLN A 451 5.47 -35.33 19.54
CA GLN A 451 6.07 -36.20 20.54
C GLN A 451 7.53 -36.47 20.15
N MET A 452 8.47 -35.98 20.95
CA MET A 452 9.90 -36.12 20.73
C MET A 452 10.60 -36.49 22.03
N THR A 453 11.56 -37.40 21.95
CA THR A 453 12.48 -37.70 23.05
C THR A 453 13.41 -36.51 23.32
N HIS A 454 14.06 -36.51 24.48
CA HIS A 454 14.98 -35.43 24.85
C HIS A 454 16.13 -35.23 23.85
N GLN A 455 16.69 -36.33 23.34
CA GLN A 455 17.78 -36.28 22.39
C GLN A 455 17.31 -35.76 21.02
N GLU A 456 16.14 -36.20 20.54
CA GLU A 456 15.55 -35.70 19.30
C GLU A 456 15.23 -34.19 19.39
N MET A 457 14.82 -33.70 20.57
CA MET A 457 14.64 -32.26 20.77
C MET A 457 15.96 -31.50 20.57
N ILE A 458 17.07 -31.99 21.15
CA ILE A 458 18.40 -31.38 21.00
C ILE A 458 18.82 -31.35 19.53
N GLU A 459 18.71 -32.47 18.83
CA GLU A 459 19.06 -32.59 17.41
C GLU A 459 18.19 -31.66 16.55
N LYS A 460 16.90 -31.56 16.85
CA LYS A 460 15.99 -30.62 16.20
C LYS A 460 16.42 -29.17 16.42
N ARG A 461 16.81 -28.76 17.63
CA ARG A 461 17.29 -27.39 17.87
C ARG A 461 18.54 -27.07 17.06
N ILE A 462 19.49 -28.00 16.98
CA ILE A 462 20.70 -27.84 16.18
C ILE A 462 20.37 -27.71 14.69
N ALA A 463 19.44 -28.53 14.18
CA ALA A 463 18.97 -28.43 12.80
C ALA A 463 18.25 -27.09 12.53
N ASP A 464 17.40 -26.65 13.46
CA ASP A 464 16.70 -25.37 13.38
C ASP A 464 17.69 -24.19 13.36
N PHE A 465 18.72 -24.20 14.21
CA PHE A 465 19.79 -23.18 14.17
C PHE A 465 20.52 -23.15 12.83
N LYS A 466 20.87 -24.31 12.25
CA LYS A 466 21.49 -24.37 10.92
C LYS A 466 20.60 -23.72 9.86
N LYS A 467 19.30 -24.02 9.86
CA LYS A 467 18.32 -23.43 8.93
C LYS A 467 18.23 -21.91 9.11
N ILE A 468 18.11 -21.44 10.35
CA ILE A 468 18.04 -20.00 10.66
C ILE A 468 19.31 -19.28 10.21
N LYS A 469 20.49 -19.84 10.49
CA LYS A 469 21.78 -19.26 10.06
C LYS A 469 21.82 -19.06 8.56
N ILE A 470 21.50 -20.11 7.79
CA ILE A 470 21.49 -20.04 6.31
C ILE A 470 20.51 -18.97 5.83
N ALA A 471 19.33 -18.89 6.42
CA ALA A 471 18.33 -17.89 6.06
C ALA A 471 18.80 -16.46 6.39
N LEU A 472 19.41 -16.24 7.55
CA LEU A 472 19.93 -14.93 7.97
C LEU A 472 21.06 -14.44 7.06
N GLU A 473 21.96 -15.35 6.65
CA GLU A 473 23.03 -15.02 5.70
C GLU A 473 22.48 -14.66 4.31
N LYS A 474 21.45 -15.39 3.83
CA LYS A 474 20.76 -15.02 2.59
C LYS A 474 20.07 -13.66 2.71
N TYR A 475 19.38 -13.40 3.83
CA TYR A 475 18.74 -12.12 4.10
C TYR A 475 19.74 -10.97 4.04
N LYS A 476 20.88 -11.10 4.73
CA LYS A 476 21.95 -10.09 4.76
C LYS A 476 22.55 -9.88 3.37
N LYS A 477 22.72 -10.93 2.57
CA LYS A 477 23.25 -10.81 1.21
C LYS A 477 22.37 -9.91 0.32
N ILE A 478 21.04 -9.95 0.49
CA ILE A 478 20.09 -9.14 -0.26
C ILE A 478 19.93 -7.74 0.36
N ASN A 479 19.72 -7.69 1.68
CA ASN A 479 19.34 -6.46 2.39
C ASN A 479 20.52 -5.67 2.96
N LYS A 480 21.76 -6.17 2.78
CA LYS A 480 23.04 -5.64 3.32
C LYS A 480 23.16 -5.64 4.86
N ASN A 481 22.05 -5.82 5.58
CA ASN A 481 21.96 -5.90 7.04
C ASN A 481 21.16 -7.15 7.46
N TYR A 482 21.36 -7.63 8.69
CA TYR A 482 20.46 -8.63 9.30
C TYR A 482 19.12 -7.98 9.68
N PRO A 483 18.04 -8.78 9.85
CA PRO A 483 16.75 -8.23 10.26
C PRO A 483 16.85 -7.58 11.65
N VAL A 484 16.70 -6.27 11.73
CA VAL A 484 16.81 -5.53 13.00
C VAL A 484 15.66 -5.93 13.92
N SER A 485 16.00 -6.24 15.17
CA SER A 485 15.03 -6.52 16.21
C SER A 485 15.66 -6.33 17.58
N GLY A 486 14.91 -5.73 18.52
CA GLY A 486 15.16 -5.96 19.94
C GLY A 486 14.95 -7.43 20.29
N TRP A 487 14.95 -7.74 21.59
CA TRP A 487 14.69 -9.12 22.04
C TRP A 487 13.31 -9.58 21.56
N SER A 488 13.27 -10.67 20.79
CA SER A 488 12.00 -11.23 20.32
C SER A 488 11.99 -12.74 20.30
N ALA A 489 10.85 -13.29 20.69
CA ALA A 489 10.58 -14.73 20.71
C ALA A 489 9.09 -14.98 20.47
N VAL A 490 8.70 -16.26 20.38
CA VAL A 490 7.29 -16.66 20.34
C VAL A 490 6.53 -16.11 21.57
N LYS A 491 7.10 -16.30 22.75
CA LYS A 491 6.72 -15.60 23.99
C LYS A 491 7.98 -15.14 24.71
N CYS A 492 8.06 -13.86 25.02
CA CYS A 492 9.19 -13.22 25.69
C CYS A 492 8.67 -12.30 26.79
N SER A 493 9.25 -12.37 27.98
CA SER A 493 8.85 -11.53 29.12
C SER A 493 9.49 -10.13 29.08
N PHE A 494 10.69 -10.03 28.51
CA PHE A 494 11.51 -8.81 28.45
C PHE A 494 11.60 -8.20 27.05
N GLY A 495 10.84 -8.73 26.10
CA GLY A 495 10.92 -8.37 24.69
C GLY A 495 9.61 -8.55 23.95
N THR A 496 9.68 -8.57 22.63
CA THR A 496 8.49 -8.67 21.77
C THR A 496 8.05 -10.12 21.60
N SER A 497 6.81 -10.41 21.98
CA SER A 497 6.16 -11.71 21.77
C SER A 497 5.42 -11.77 20.44
N ARG A 498 5.94 -12.55 19.48
CA ARG A 498 5.33 -12.75 18.15
C ARG A 498 5.73 -14.08 17.53
N ARG A 499 4.83 -14.69 16.74
CA ARG A 499 5.13 -15.95 16.01
C ARG A 499 6.19 -15.75 14.92
N GLU A 500 6.21 -14.57 14.31
CA GLU A 500 7.26 -14.11 13.39
C GLU A 500 8.41 -13.47 14.18
N TRP A 501 9.05 -14.26 15.05
CA TRP A 501 10.05 -13.76 16.01
C TRP A 501 11.38 -13.32 15.38
N ILE A 502 11.57 -13.54 14.08
CA ILE A 502 12.61 -12.91 13.26
C ILE A 502 11.93 -12.16 12.10
N PRO A 503 11.90 -10.81 12.10
CA PRO A 503 11.21 -10.03 11.08
C PRO A 503 11.70 -10.33 9.66
N GLY A 504 10.78 -10.44 8.70
CA GLY A 504 11.11 -10.54 7.27
C GLY A 504 11.91 -11.77 6.84
N LEU A 505 12.24 -12.69 7.75
CA LEU A 505 13.00 -13.89 7.41
C LEU A 505 12.11 -14.94 6.73
N ALA A 506 10.88 -15.11 7.21
CA ALA A 506 9.87 -15.98 6.60
C ALA A 506 8.77 -15.14 5.92
N PRO A 507 8.19 -15.59 4.80
CA PRO A 507 8.48 -16.85 4.08
C PRO A 507 9.67 -16.80 3.11
N GLU A 508 10.23 -15.61 2.85
CA GLU A 508 11.12 -15.39 1.71
C GLU A 508 12.46 -16.14 1.80
N PHE A 509 13.07 -16.20 2.99
CA PHE A 509 14.39 -16.82 3.21
C PHE A 509 14.30 -18.16 3.93
N ILE A 510 13.18 -18.43 4.60
CA ILE A 510 12.82 -19.70 5.24
C ILE A 510 11.30 -19.87 5.19
N ASP A 511 10.81 -21.07 4.86
CA ASP A 511 9.38 -21.34 4.69
C ASP A 511 8.55 -20.92 5.91
N VAL A 512 9.00 -21.31 7.11
CA VAL A 512 8.37 -21.01 8.40
C VAL A 512 9.47 -20.89 9.44
N LEU A 513 9.34 -19.93 10.36
CA LEU A 513 10.24 -19.86 11.51
C LEU A 513 10.05 -21.08 12.43
N PRO A 514 11.12 -21.79 12.79
CA PRO A 514 11.01 -22.93 13.68
C PRO A 514 10.54 -22.50 15.07
N VAL A 515 9.86 -23.43 15.74
CA VAL A 515 9.39 -23.31 17.13
C VAL A 515 10.24 -24.24 17.98
N ASP A 516 10.59 -23.79 19.19
CA ASP A 516 11.32 -24.63 20.13
C ASP A 516 10.54 -25.92 20.41
N PRO A 517 11.18 -27.10 20.33
CA PRO A 517 10.51 -28.38 20.44
C PRO A 517 9.90 -28.66 21.82
N ARG A 518 10.14 -27.82 22.82
CA ARG A 518 9.41 -27.88 24.10
C ARG A 518 7.94 -27.51 23.97
N TYR A 519 7.57 -26.71 22.97
CA TYR A 519 6.21 -26.15 22.82
C TYR A 519 5.67 -25.53 24.13
N SER A 520 6.56 -24.91 24.91
CA SER A 520 6.20 -24.40 26.23
C SER A 520 5.25 -23.23 26.13
N ASN A 521 4.32 -23.15 27.08
CA ASN A 521 3.49 -21.96 27.26
C ASN A 521 4.17 -20.88 28.11
N GLN A 522 5.29 -21.21 28.75
CA GLN A 522 6.04 -20.30 29.61
C GLN A 522 6.83 -19.29 28.77
N PRO A 523 6.86 -18.00 29.16
CA PRO A 523 7.75 -17.02 28.58
C PRO A 523 9.20 -17.50 28.60
N ASP A 524 9.98 -17.13 27.58
CA ASP A 524 11.43 -17.34 27.50
C ASP A 524 11.88 -18.80 27.39
N GLN A 525 10.98 -19.79 27.40
CA GLN A 525 11.26 -21.18 27.02
C GLN A 525 11.14 -21.40 25.50
N HIS A 526 11.76 -20.51 24.73
CA HIS A 526 11.67 -20.45 23.28
C HIS A 526 13.04 -20.17 22.64
N TYR A 527 13.07 -20.20 21.31
CA TYR A 527 14.14 -19.52 20.57
C TYR A 527 13.98 -18.00 20.75
N ILE A 528 15.09 -17.34 21.06
CA ILE A 528 15.17 -15.90 21.29
C ILE A 528 16.10 -15.30 20.23
N TYR A 529 15.68 -14.19 19.64
CA TYR A 529 16.43 -13.43 18.64
C TYR A 529 16.71 -12.01 19.12
N PHE A 530 17.89 -11.51 18.76
CA PHE A 530 18.23 -10.09 18.83
C PHE A 530 19.16 -9.73 17.67
N SER A 531 18.99 -8.53 17.10
CA SER A 531 19.92 -7.98 16.12
C SER A 531 19.88 -6.45 16.07
N ASN A 532 21.06 -5.85 15.99
CA ASN A 532 21.25 -4.43 15.71
C ASN A 532 21.41 -4.12 14.20
N GLY A 533 21.15 -5.09 13.33
CA GLY A 533 21.31 -4.98 11.87
C GLY A 533 22.70 -5.34 11.35
N ARG A 534 23.76 -5.20 12.16
CA ARG A 534 25.13 -5.62 11.78
C ARG A 534 25.46 -7.01 12.29
N ASP A 535 25.02 -7.29 13.51
CA ASP A 535 25.23 -8.52 14.24
C ASP A 535 23.91 -9.10 14.74
N TYR A 536 23.89 -10.39 15.02
CA TYR A 536 22.72 -11.08 15.56
C TYR A 536 23.11 -12.14 16.58
N LYS A 537 22.14 -12.50 17.44
CA LYS A 537 22.18 -13.68 18.30
C LYS A 537 20.84 -14.41 18.23
N VAL A 538 20.90 -15.74 18.09
CA VAL A 538 19.75 -16.65 18.21
C VAL A 538 20.12 -17.74 19.19
N PHE A 539 19.32 -17.98 20.22
CA PHE A 539 19.58 -19.08 21.17
C PHE A 539 18.29 -19.70 21.70
N ALA A 540 18.40 -20.95 22.15
CA ALA A 540 17.36 -21.62 22.92
C ALA A 540 17.62 -21.35 24.41
N SER A 541 16.72 -20.61 25.04
CA SER A 541 16.84 -20.20 26.44
C SER A 541 16.26 -21.25 27.40
N LEU A 542 16.69 -21.25 28.66
CA LEU A 542 16.22 -22.15 29.72
C LEU A 542 16.37 -23.64 29.38
N THR A 543 17.56 -24.02 28.88
CA THR A 543 17.90 -25.38 28.40
C THR A 543 18.95 -26.07 29.29
N GLN A 544 18.90 -25.88 30.61
CA GLN A 544 19.91 -26.39 31.56
C GLN A 544 20.21 -27.88 31.40
N LYS A 545 19.20 -28.70 31.11
CA LYS A 545 19.34 -30.16 30.93
C LYS A 545 20.16 -30.53 29.69
N ASP A 546 20.19 -29.67 28.68
CA ASP A 546 20.86 -29.92 27.40
C ASP A 546 22.36 -29.60 27.47
N ILE A 547 22.73 -28.69 28.37
CA ILE A 547 24.08 -28.10 28.46
C ILE A 547 25.20 -29.14 28.59
N PRO A 548 25.12 -30.20 29.42
CA PRO A 548 26.19 -31.19 29.50
C PRO A 548 26.46 -31.88 28.17
N TYR A 549 25.40 -32.23 27.43
CA TYR A 549 25.52 -32.86 26.12
C TYR A 549 26.08 -31.87 25.08
N ILE A 550 25.55 -30.65 25.03
CA ILE A 550 26.03 -29.61 24.12
C ILE A 550 27.49 -29.24 24.38
N LYS A 551 27.93 -29.13 25.65
CA LYS A 551 29.34 -28.88 25.98
C LYS A 551 30.26 -30.00 25.46
N LYS A 552 29.82 -31.25 25.54
CA LYS A 552 30.61 -32.41 25.10
C LYS A 552 30.69 -32.52 23.57
N HIS A 553 29.59 -32.30 22.87
CA HIS A 553 29.48 -32.60 21.43
C HIS A 553 29.50 -31.37 20.52
N TYR A 554 29.08 -30.20 21.02
CA TYR A 554 28.94 -28.95 20.26
C TYR A 554 29.34 -27.72 21.09
N PRO A 555 30.56 -27.68 21.67
CA PRO A 555 30.98 -26.62 22.60
C PRO A 555 30.86 -25.21 22.01
N GLN A 556 31.02 -25.06 20.68
CA GLN A 556 30.89 -23.80 19.95
C GLN A 556 29.48 -23.18 19.98
N LEU A 557 28.45 -23.97 20.33
CA LEU A 557 27.07 -23.46 20.43
C LEU A 557 26.74 -22.92 21.82
N ILE A 558 27.58 -23.14 22.84
CA ILE A 558 27.31 -22.65 24.20
C ILE A 558 27.33 -21.13 24.23
N ASP A 559 26.24 -20.50 24.69
CA ASP A 559 26.18 -19.05 24.80
C ASP A 559 27.24 -18.57 25.81
N PRO A 560 28.23 -17.76 25.39
CA PRO A 560 29.31 -17.32 26.28
C PRO A 560 28.80 -16.40 27.41
N THR A 561 27.68 -15.70 27.19
CA THR A 561 27.07 -14.83 28.20
C THR A 561 26.18 -15.61 29.19
N ARG A 562 25.71 -16.79 28.78
CA ARG A 562 24.70 -17.60 29.51
C ARG A 562 25.06 -19.11 29.49
N PRO A 563 26.29 -19.50 29.86
CA PRO A 563 26.84 -20.83 29.58
C PRO A 563 26.20 -21.97 30.40
N SER A 564 25.36 -21.63 31.38
CA SER A 564 24.67 -22.57 32.27
C SER A 564 23.24 -22.92 31.81
N TYR A 565 22.63 -22.16 30.89
CA TYR A 565 21.23 -22.37 30.51
C TYR A 565 20.85 -21.98 29.08
N ALA A 566 21.79 -21.58 28.23
CA ALA A 566 21.49 -21.26 26.83
C ALA A 566 22.59 -21.74 25.86
N TYR A 567 22.15 -22.09 24.65
CA TYR A 567 23.02 -22.41 23.52
C TYR A 567 22.34 -22.02 22.21
N GLY A 568 23.13 -21.70 21.18
CA GLY A 568 22.64 -21.09 19.96
C GLY A 568 23.72 -20.75 18.95
N ILE A 569 23.42 -19.77 18.11
CA ILE A 569 24.27 -19.26 17.03
C ILE A 569 24.28 -17.72 17.05
N TRP A 570 25.36 -17.13 16.57
CA TRP A 570 25.54 -15.68 16.55
C TRP A 570 26.57 -15.28 15.49
N SER A 571 26.58 -13.99 15.15
CA SER A 571 27.68 -13.35 14.43
C SER A 571 28.84 -12.99 15.37
N ASN A 572 29.96 -12.54 14.81
CA ASN A 572 31.22 -12.31 15.55
C ASN A 572 31.06 -11.44 16.81
N LEU A 573 30.42 -10.27 16.72
CA LEU A 573 30.19 -9.41 17.88
C LEU A 573 28.87 -9.74 18.59
N GLY A 574 27.93 -10.37 17.87
CA GLY A 574 26.64 -10.79 18.43
C GLY A 574 26.75 -11.82 19.56
N LYS A 575 27.91 -12.48 19.72
CA LYS A 575 28.19 -13.34 20.87
C LYS A 575 28.05 -12.63 22.23
N ASN A 576 28.24 -11.31 22.26
CA ASN A 576 28.21 -10.50 23.48
C ASN A 576 26.81 -9.96 23.83
N PHE A 577 25.78 -10.23 23.00
CA PHE A 577 24.40 -9.83 23.28
C PHE A 577 23.74 -10.65 24.39
#